data_AF-R9INA1-F1
#
_entry.id   AF-R9INA1-F1
#
_cell.length_a   1.000
_cell.length_b   1.000
_cell.length_c   1.000
_cell.angle_alpha   90.00
_cell.angle_beta   90.00
_cell.angle_gamma   90.00
#
_symmetry.space_group_name_H-M   'P 1'
#
loop_
_entity.id
_entity.type
_entity.pdbx_description
1 polymer ?
#
loop_
_entity_poly.entity_id
_entity_poly.type
_entity_poly.pdbx_seq_one_letter_code
_entity_poly.pdbx_strand_id
1 'polypeptide(L)'
;MESAASIRSLYRHFLAGITKKSLNAFYYACSYAKADYSRFMNTTAGMALNLIPEKLQSQPVFLCIDDTMVSKFGKKFEDVSKLFDHAAHHVSNYLNGHCFVSVMVCVPVWNKGRIHYLCVPLGYRMWQKKESKLELAASMIRHVMPVFHEKKNVIILCDSWYVKKNLVSIVDEYENLDLIGNARSDSVIYDLPPQRTGKRGRPASHGKRLSIHDDFTLSDEKDRS
;
A
#
# COMPACT_ATOMS: atom_id res chain seq x y z
N MET A 1 -20.51 -11.67 -5.12
CA MET A 1 -19.70 -12.39 -6.14
C MET A 1 -18.86 -13.38 -5.35
N GLU A 2 -19.21 -14.67 -5.38
CA GLU A 2 -18.40 -15.72 -4.73
C GLU A 2 -17.01 -15.74 -5.38
N SER A 3 -15.98 -16.09 -4.60
CA SER A 3 -14.58 -15.97 -4.99
C SER A 3 -14.26 -16.68 -6.32
N ALA A 4 -13.43 -16.04 -7.15
CA ALA A 4 -12.96 -16.66 -8.39
C ALA A 4 -11.85 -17.68 -8.08
N ALA A 5 -12.25 -18.90 -7.73
CA ALA A 5 -11.32 -19.97 -7.30
C ALA A 5 -10.32 -20.42 -8.39
N SER A 6 -10.53 -20.06 -9.67
CA SER A 6 -9.63 -20.36 -10.78
C SER A 6 -9.89 -19.48 -12.00
N ILE A 7 -8.93 -19.42 -12.94
CA ILE A 7 -9.11 -18.77 -14.26
C ILE A 7 -10.35 -19.32 -14.98
N ARG A 8 -10.60 -20.63 -14.89
CA ARG A 8 -11.80 -21.26 -15.46
C ARG A 8 -13.09 -20.74 -14.83
N SER A 9 -13.12 -20.58 -13.50
CA SER A 9 -14.27 -20.00 -12.81
C SER A 9 -14.51 -18.56 -13.26
N LEU A 10 -13.46 -17.72 -13.21
CA LEU A 10 -13.52 -16.33 -13.69
C LEU A 10 -14.01 -16.23 -15.14
N TYR A 11 -13.56 -17.15 -16.00
CA TYR A 11 -13.98 -17.19 -17.39
C TYR A 11 -15.47 -17.51 -17.53
N ARG A 12 -15.94 -18.57 -16.87
CA ARG A 12 -17.33 -19.02 -16.97
C ARG A 12 -18.32 -17.98 -16.46
N HIS A 13 -17.98 -17.29 -15.37
CA HIS A 13 -18.89 -16.37 -14.69
C HIS A 13 -18.76 -14.91 -15.14
N PHE A 14 -17.68 -14.55 -15.85
CA PHE A 14 -17.45 -13.16 -16.24
C PHE A 14 -16.83 -13.03 -17.64
N LEU A 15 -15.63 -13.58 -17.88
CA LEU A 15 -14.88 -13.25 -19.10
C LEU A 15 -15.60 -13.70 -20.38
N ALA A 16 -16.30 -14.84 -20.36
CA ALA A 16 -17.05 -15.34 -21.51
C ALA A 16 -18.17 -14.39 -21.96
N GLY A 17 -18.67 -13.51 -21.07
CA GLY A 17 -19.68 -12.51 -21.40
C GLY A 17 -19.11 -11.22 -22.01
N ILE A 18 -17.81 -10.94 -21.84
CA ILE A 18 -17.18 -9.68 -22.25
C ILE A 18 -16.12 -9.84 -23.35
N THR A 19 -15.82 -11.08 -23.76
CA THR A 19 -14.83 -11.34 -24.80
C THR A 19 -15.22 -12.51 -25.71
N LYS A 20 -14.73 -12.49 -26.95
CA LYS A 20 -14.84 -13.61 -27.90
C LYS A 20 -13.65 -14.58 -27.81
N LYS A 21 -12.68 -14.33 -26.92
CA LYS A 21 -11.49 -15.18 -26.76
C LYS A 21 -11.84 -16.44 -25.96
N SER A 22 -11.22 -17.56 -26.31
CA SER A 22 -11.43 -18.84 -25.61
C SER A 22 -10.73 -18.88 -24.26
N LEU A 23 -11.18 -19.78 -23.37
CA LEU A 23 -10.54 -20.05 -22.07
C LEU A 23 -9.04 -20.34 -22.21
N ASN A 24 -8.63 -21.08 -23.25
CA ASN A 24 -7.22 -21.43 -23.48
C ASN A 24 -6.34 -20.20 -23.75
N ALA A 25 -6.89 -19.14 -24.36
CA ALA A 25 -6.15 -17.90 -24.58
C ALA A 25 -5.77 -17.23 -23.24
N PHE A 26 -6.63 -17.32 -22.22
CA PHE A 26 -6.34 -16.79 -20.89
C PHE A 26 -5.27 -17.58 -20.16
N TYR A 27 -5.33 -18.92 -20.22
CA TYR A 27 -4.25 -19.75 -19.69
C TYR A 27 -2.91 -19.45 -20.36
N TYR A 28 -2.91 -19.34 -21.69
CA TYR A 28 -1.71 -18.99 -22.45
C TYR A 28 -1.17 -17.61 -22.04
N ALA A 29 -2.04 -16.60 -21.90
CA ALA A 29 -1.64 -15.28 -21.43
C ALA A 29 -1.03 -15.34 -20.01
N CYS A 30 -1.67 -16.04 -19.06
CA CYS A 30 -1.13 -16.17 -17.71
C CYS A 30 0.22 -16.90 -17.66
N SER A 31 0.48 -17.83 -18.58
CA SER A 31 1.73 -18.59 -18.62
C SER A 31 2.88 -17.88 -19.36
N TYR A 32 2.57 -17.07 -20.38
CA TYR A 32 3.58 -16.56 -21.31
C TYR A 32 3.59 -15.05 -21.51
N ALA A 33 2.54 -14.34 -21.09
CA ALA A 33 2.50 -12.90 -21.29
C ALA A 33 3.57 -12.21 -20.43
N LYS A 34 4.42 -11.42 -21.09
CA LYS A 34 5.29 -10.46 -20.42
C LYS A 34 4.49 -9.20 -20.13
N ALA A 35 3.75 -9.21 -19.02
CA ALA A 35 2.99 -8.05 -18.58
C ALA A 35 3.92 -7.04 -17.90
N ASP A 36 3.96 -5.82 -18.43
CA ASP A 36 4.58 -4.69 -17.74
C ASP A 36 3.59 -4.15 -16.71
N TYR A 37 3.72 -4.63 -15.47
CA TYR A 37 2.87 -4.22 -14.36
C TYR A 37 2.91 -2.71 -14.11
N SER A 38 4.06 -2.06 -14.33
CA SER A 38 4.21 -0.63 -14.13
C SER A 38 3.37 0.16 -15.13
N ARG A 39 3.30 -0.30 -16.38
CA ARG A 39 2.42 0.31 -17.39
C ARG A 39 0.94 0.16 -17.04
N PHE A 40 0.52 -0.99 -16.51
CA PHE A 40 -0.85 -1.19 -16.03
C PHE A 40 -1.16 -0.25 -14.86
N MET A 41 -0.27 -0.17 -13.88
CA MET A 41 -0.43 0.73 -12.73
C MET A 41 -0.58 2.18 -13.18
N ASN A 42 0.30 2.66 -14.05
CA ASN A 42 0.29 4.06 -14.51
C ASN A 42 -0.95 4.39 -15.33
N THR A 43 -1.38 3.47 -16.19
CA THR A 43 -2.61 3.63 -16.98
C THR A 43 -3.83 3.71 -16.06
N THR A 44 -3.95 2.79 -15.11
CA THR A 44 -5.06 2.77 -14.15
C THR A 44 -5.06 4.01 -13.25
N ALA A 45 -3.88 4.47 -12.81
CA ALA A 45 -3.74 5.70 -12.04
C ALA A 45 -4.23 6.92 -12.83
N GLY A 46 -3.79 7.07 -14.09
CA GLY A 46 -4.23 8.15 -14.96
C GLY A 46 -5.76 8.12 -15.20
N MET A 47 -6.32 6.93 -15.42
CA MET A 47 -7.78 6.76 -15.54
C MET A 47 -8.50 7.15 -14.25
N ALA A 48 -7.99 6.75 -13.08
CA ALA A 48 -8.58 7.12 -11.79
C ALA A 48 -8.53 8.64 -11.56
N LEU A 49 -7.42 9.30 -11.92
CA LEU A 49 -7.29 10.75 -11.79
C LEU A 49 -8.29 11.52 -12.68
N ASN A 50 -8.58 11.00 -13.87
CA ASN A 50 -9.58 11.57 -14.77
C ASN A 50 -11.02 11.46 -14.24
N LEU A 51 -11.27 10.64 -13.22
CA LEU A 51 -12.57 10.58 -12.55
C LEU A 51 -12.80 11.74 -11.57
N ILE A 52 -11.76 12.49 -11.22
CA ILE A 52 -11.84 13.59 -10.26
C ILE A 52 -12.59 14.77 -10.90
N PRO A 53 -13.76 15.16 -10.36
CA PRO A 53 -14.48 16.34 -10.83
C PRO A 53 -13.62 17.60 -10.68
N GLU A 54 -13.78 18.57 -11.59
CA GLU A 54 -13.02 19.83 -11.60
C GLU A 54 -13.04 20.56 -10.24
N LYS A 55 -14.22 20.60 -9.59
CA LYS A 55 -14.41 21.21 -8.25
C LYS A 55 -13.67 20.50 -7.12
N LEU A 56 -13.18 19.28 -7.34
CA LEU A 56 -12.45 18.47 -6.36
C LEU A 56 -10.97 18.33 -6.71
N GLN A 57 -10.45 19.04 -7.72
CA GLN A 57 -9.04 18.94 -8.12
C GLN A 57 -8.05 19.34 -7.01
N SER A 58 -8.47 20.20 -6.08
CA SER A 58 -7.67 20.62 -4.94
C SER A 58 -7.71 19.64 -3.76
N GLN A 59 -8.59 18.64 -3.78
CA GLN A 59 -8.68 17.63 -2.72
C GLN A 59 -7.50 16.66 -2.83
N PRO A 60 -6.98 16.16 -1.69
CA PRO A 60 -5.87 15.22 -1.72
C PRO A 60 -6.30 13.91 -2.39
N VAL A 61 -5.33 13.24 -3.00
CA VAL A 61 -5.45 11.85 -3.48
C VAL A 61 -4.71 10.95 -2.49
N PHE A 62 -5.27 9.78 -2.19
CA PHE A 62 -4.61 8.84 -1.27
C PHE A 62 -4.01 7.65 -2.01
N LEU A 63 -2.89 7.15 -1.52
CA LEU A 63 -2.29 5.88 -1.92
C LEU A 63 -2.32 4.93 -0.73
N CYS A 64 -3.28 4.00 -0.71
CA CYS A 64 -3.41 3.02 0.36
C CYS A 64 -2.50 1.82 0.13
N ILE A 65 -1.73 1.45 1.16
CA ILE A 65 -0.85 0.27 1.15
C ILE A 65 -1.39 -0.73 2.18
N ASP A 66 -1.55 -1.96 1.74
CA ASP A 66 -1.92 -3.08 2.60
C ASP A 66 -1.28 -4.38 2.10
N ASP A 67 -1.12 -5.38 2.97
CA ASP A 67 -0.79 -6.74 2.54
C ASP A 67 -1.81 -7.79 2.93
N THR A 68 -2.08 -8.67 1.97
CA THR A 68 -3.02 -9.77 2.14
C THR A 68 -2.29 -11.09 2.12
N MET A 69 -2.54 -11.93 3.13
CA MET A 69 -2.07 -13.31 3.17
C MET A 69 -3.09 -14.24 2.53
N VAL A 70 -2.63 -15.11 1.62
CA VAL A 70 -3.45 -16.12 0.95
C VAL A 70 -2.91 -17.49 1.35
N SER A 71 -3.68 -18.23 2.14
CA SER A 71 -3.32 -19.56 2.62
C SER A 71 -3.11 -20.55 1.47
N LYS A 72 -2.13 -21.44 1.64
CA LYS A 72 -1.83 -22.54 0.71
C LYS A 72 -1.67 -23.84 1.47
N PHE A 73 -2.25 -24.91 0.92
CA PHE A 73 -2.09 -26.24 1.46
C PHE A 73 -0.76 -26.85 0.98
N GLY A 74 0.15 -27.11 1.92
CA GLY A 74 1.46 -27.69 1.64
C GLY A 74 2.55 -26.66 1.29
N LYS A 75 3.76 -27.16 1.03
CA LYS A 75 4.98 -26.36 0.78
C LYS A 75 5.48 -26.40 -0.66
N LYS A 76 4.73 -27.08 -1.56
CA LYS A 76 5.17 -27.36 -2.94
C LYS A 76 4.88 -26.23 -3.93
N PHE A 77 4.11 -25.23 -3.52
CA PHE A 77 3.84 -24.07 -4.35
C PHE A 77 5.05 -23.13 -4.33
N GLU A 78 5.41 -22.61 -5.50
CA GLU A 78 6.45 -21.60 -5.65
C GLU A 78 6.16 -20.37 -4.77
N ASP A 79 7.22 -19.77 -4.22
CA ASP A 79 7.17 -18.58 -3.35
C ASP A 79 6.29 -18.71 -2.07
N VAL A 80 5.86 -19.93 -1.70
CA VAL A 80 5.16 -20.14 -0.43
C VAL A 80 6.07 -19.85 0.75
N SER A 81 5.51 -19.08 1.67
CA SER A 81 6.20 -18.59 2.85
C SER A 81 5.46 -19.03 4.10
N LYS A 82 6.21 -19.32 5.17
CA LYS A 82 5.65 -19.44 6.51
C LYS A 82 5.44 -18.01 7.03
N LEU A 83 4.21 -17.55 7.01
CA LEU A 83 3.79 -16.20 7.33
C LEU A 83 3.21 -16.19 8.75
N PHE A 84 3.52 -15.14 9.51
CA PHE A 84 2.88 -14.94 10.80
C PHE A 84 1.50 -14.32 10.57
N ASP A 85 0.47 -14.98 11.05
CA ASP A 85 -0.89 -14.46 10.98
C ASP A 85 -1.19 -13.62 12.22
N HIS A 86 -1.08 -12.30 12.05
CA HIS A 86 -1.37 -11.33 13.12
C HIS A 86 -2.85 -11.31 13.53
N ALA A 87 -3.75 -11.90 12.74
CA ALA A 87 -5.19 -11.97 13.01
C ALA A 87 -5.64 -13.35 13.54
N ALA A 88 -4.75 -14.35 13.57
CA ALA A 88 -5.10 -15.69 14.06
C ALA A 88 -5.07 -15.77 15.60
N HIS A 89 -6.21 -16.08 16.20
CA HIS A 89 -6.34 -16.41 17.63
C HIS A 89 -6.14 -17.91 17.94
N HIS A 90 -5.41 -18.66 17.10
CA HIS A 90 -5.24 -20.11 17.24
C HIS A 90 -3.83 -20.54 17.68
N VAL A 91 -3.70 -21.79 18.15
CA VAL A 91 -2.52 -22.40 18.82
C VAL A 91 -1.19 -22.29 18.04
N SER A 92 -1.22 -22.02 16.72
CA SER A 92 -0.04 -21.58 15.97
C SER A 92 -0.33 -20.36 15.11
N ASN A 93 0.31 -19.23 15.39
CA ASN A 93 0.19 -17.97 14.64
C ASN A 93 0.90 -18.01 13.28
N TYR A 94 1.10 -19.19 12.68
CA TYR A 94 1.85 -19.34 11.44
C TYR A 94 1.08 -20.13 10.39
N LEU A 95 1.00 -19.55 9.21
CA LEU A 95 0.31 -20.08 8.04
C LEU A 95 1.32 -20.27 6.89
N ASN A 96 1.21 -21.36 6.13
CA ASN A 96 1.87 -21.42 4.83
C ASN A 96 1.01 -20.69 3.81
N GLY A 97 1.56 -19.71 3.12
CA GLY A 97 0.79 -18.94 2.15
C GLY A 97 1.64 -18.04 1.28
N HIS A 98 0.96 -17.34 0.39
CA HIS A 98 1.50 -16.20 -0.32
C HIS A 98 1.15 -14.93 0.44
N CYS A 99 2.03 -13.94 0.41
CA CYS A 99 1.74 -12.61 0.87
C CYS A 99 1.79 -11.69 -0.34
N PHE A 100 0.79 -10.84 -0.50
CA PHE A 100 0.73 -9.87 -1.57
C PHE A 100 0.71 -8.48 -0.99
N VAL A 101 1.60 -7.62 -1.46
CA VAL A 101 1.56 -6.20 -1.15
C VAL A 101 0.71 -5.51 -2.21
N SER A 102 -0.22 -4.70 -1.76
CA SER A 102 -1.18 -3.99 -2.60
C SER A 102 -1.00 -2.48 -2.48
N VAL A 103 -1.18 -1.78 -3.60
CA VAL A 103 -1.30 -0.32 -3.65
C VAL A 103 -2.60 0.01 -4.34
N MET A 104 -3.44 0.79 -3.67
CA MET A 104 -4.69 1.32 -4.21
C MET A 104 -4.62 2.85 -4.25
N VAL A 105 -5.17 3.46 -5.29
CA VAL A 105 -5.41 4.90 -5.31
C VAL A 105 -6.83 5.19 -4.86
N CYS A 106 -7.01 6.20 -4.02
CA CYS A 106 -8.31 6.69 -3.63
C CYS A 106 -8.49 8.10 -4.15
N VAL A 107 -9.44 8.29 -5.06
CA VAL A 107 -9.71 9.58 -5.71
C VAL A 107 -11.04 10.17 -5.21
N PRO A 108 -11.10 11.50 -4.99
CA PRO A 108 -12.31 12.16 -4.52
C PRO A 108 -13.37 12.22 -5.63
N VAL A 109 -14.59 11.81 -5.30
CA VAL A 109 -15.76 11.82 -6.17
C VAL A 109 -16.99 12.34 -5.42
N TRP A 110 -17.98 12.84 -6.15
CA TRP A 110 -19.28 13.20 -5.57
C TRP A 110 -20.17 11.97 -5.44
N ASN A 111 -20.74 11.78 -4.24
CA ASN A 111 -21.79 10.80 -4.04
C ASN A 111 -22.82 11.37 -3.05
N LYS A 112 -24.08 11.48 -3.49
CA LYS A 112 -25.21 12.00 -2.69
C LYS A 112 -24.91 13.32 -1.95
N GLY A 113 -24.24 14.26 -2.62
CA GLY A 113 -23.92 15.59 -2.06
C GLY A 113 -22.75 15.61 -1.07
N ARG A 114 -22.03 14.51 -0.90
CA ARG A 114 -20.82 14.42 -0.06
C ARG A 114 -19.62 14.00 -0.90
N ILE A 115 -18.43 14.37 -0.45
CA ILE A 115 -17.18 13.85 -1.02
C ILE A 115 -16.99 12.44 -0.51
N HIS A 116 -16.85 11.50 -1.43
CA HIS A 116 -16.46 10.13 -1.16
C HIS A 116 -15.15 9.85 -1.87
N TYR A 117 -14.38 8.90 -1.35
CA TYR A 117 -13.15 8.45 -1.98
C TYR A 117 -13.39 7.11 -2.67
N LEU A 118 -13.25 7.11 -3.99
CA LEU A 118 -13.34 5.90 -4.80
C LEU A 118 -11.98 5.21 -4.81
N CYS A 119 -11.92 3.99 -4.26
CA CYS A 119 -10.69 3.20 -4.23
C CYS A 119 -10.56 2.36 -5.51
N VAL A 120 -9.44 2.53 -6.20
CA VAL A 120 -9.09 1.79 -7.43
C VAL A 120 -7.77 1.06 -7.20
N PRO A 121 -7.71 -0.27 -7.37
CA PRO A 121 -6.46 -1.00 -7.21
C PRO A 121 -5.48 -0.65 -8.33
N LEU A 122 -4.26 -0.26 -7.95
CA LEU A 122 -3.18 0.02 -8.91
C LEU A 122 -2.31 -1.21 -9.10
N GLY A 123 -1.76 -1.74 -8.01
CA GLY A 123 -0.78 -2.81 -8.02
C GLY A 123 -1.07 -3.87 -6.96
N TYR A 124 -0.80 -5.13 -7.31
CA TYR A 124 -0.91 -6.27 -6.43
C TYR A 124 0.24 -7.22 -6.71
N ARG A 125 1.29 -7.17 -5.88
CA ARG A 125 2.55 -7.90 -6.14
C ARG A 125 2.81 -8.93 -5.06
N MET A 126 3.06 -10.16 -5.50
CA MET A 126 3.46 -11.25 -4.60
C MET A 126 4.84 -10.96 -4.01
N TRP A 127 4.96 -11.12 -2.70
CA TRP A 127 6.23 -11.03 -2.01
C TRP A 127 7.03 -12.32 -2.16
N GLN A 128 8.13 -12.26 -2.92
CA GLN A 128 8.98 -13.41 -3.25
C GLN A 128 10.25 -13.50 -2.37
N LYS A 129 10.35 -12.72 -1.29
CA LYS A 129 11.54 -12.63 -0.40
C LYS A 129 12.85 -12.17 -1.04
N LYS A 130 12.85 -11.72 -2.31
CA LYS A 130 14.02 -11.08 -2.96
C LYS A 130 14.28 -9.68 -2.43
N GLU A 131 13.20 -9.00 -2.05
CA GLU A 131 13.15 -7.70 -1.40
C GLU A 131 12.18 -7.78 -0.21
N SER A 132 12.21 -6.82 0.71
CA SER A 132 11.23 -6.70 1.79
C SER A 132 9.88 -6.21 1.28
N LYS A 133 8.79 -6.44 2.04
CA LYS A 133 7.46 -5.89 1.70
C LYS A 133 7.47 -4.36 1.62
N LEU A 134 8.30 -3.70 2.44
CA LEU A 134 8.47 -2.24 2.43
C LEU A 134 9.13 -1.76 1.14
N GLU A 135 10.18 -2.43 0.69
CA GLU A 135 10.86 -2.11 -0.57
C GLU A 135 9.93 -2.34 -1.77
N LEU A 136 9.14 -3.42 -1.72
CA LEU A 136 8.14 -3.73 -2.74
C LEU A 136 7.04 -2.64 -2.81
N ALA A 137 6.55 -2.19 -1.65
CA ALA A 137 5.59 -1.09 -1.56
C ALA A 137 6.20 0.23 -2.08
N ALA A 138 7.39 0.59 -1.60
CA ALA A 138 8.11 1.78 -2.04
C ALA A 138 8.38 1.78 -3.56
N SER A 139 8.76 0.64 -4.14
CA SER A 139 8.92 0.47 -5.59
C SER A 139 7.63 0.75 -6.34
N MET A 140 6.49 0.22 -5.87
CA MET A 140 5.19 0.49 -6.49
C MET A 140 4.81 1.97 -6.41
N ILE A 141 5.05 2.64 -5.27
CA ILE A 141 4.81 4.08 -5.14
C ILE A 141 5.68 4.87 -6.12
N ARG A 142 6.99 4.61 -6.17
CA ARG A 142 7.90 5.29 -7.11
C ARG A 142 7.48 5.15 -8.57
N HIS A 143 6.92 4.01 -8.95
CA HIS A 143 6.43 3.79 -10.31
C HIS A 143 5.24 4.68 -10.67
N VAL A 144 4.33 4.92 -9.72
CA VAL A 144 3.08 5.63 -9.99
C VAL A 144 3.15 7.12 -9.70
N MET A 145 4.01 7.57 -8.78
CA MET A 145 4.14 8.98 -8.40
C MET A 145 4.33 9.96 -9.57
N PRO A 146 5.07 9.64 -10.65
CA PRO A 146 5.15 10.51 -11.82
C PRO A 146 3.79 10.84 -12.47
N VAL A 147 2.78 9.96 -12.33
CA VAL A 147 1.42 10.20 -12.83
C VAL A 147 0.69 11.26 -12.01
N PHE A 148 1.09 11.47 -10.75
CA PHE A 148 0.45 12.41 -9.83
C PHE A 148 1.16 13.78 -9.75
N HIS A 149 2.08 14.09 -10.67
CA HIS A 149 2.87 15.33 -10.62
C HIS A 149 2.03 16.62 -10.63
N GLU A 150 0.84 16.61 -11.28
CA GLU A 150 -0.07 17.77 -11.29
C GLU A 150 -0.89 17.90 -10.01
N LYS A 151 -0.83 16.91 -9.10
CA LYS A 151 -1.59 16.94 -7.85
C LYS A 151 -0.83 17.71 -6.79
N LYS A 152 -1.57 18.57 -6.09
CA LYS A 152 -1.02 19.36 -4.98
C LYS A 152 -0.58 18.49 -3.81
N ASN A 153 -1.40 17.49 -3.46
CA ASN A 153 -1.16 16.60 -2.33
C ASN A 153 -1.54 15.16 -2.69
N VAL A 154 -0.57 14.27 -2.54
CA VAL A 154 -0.72 12.82 -2.57
C VAL A 154 -0.33 12.32 -1.18
N ILE A 155 -1.18 11.50 -0.56
CA ILE A 155 -0.96 11.06 0.82
C ILE A 155 -0.99 9.54 0.88
N ILE A 156 0.10 8.94 1.35
CA ILE A 156 0.15 7.50 1.62
C ILE A 156 -0.63 7.20 2.87
N LEU A 157 -1.50 6.19 2.80
CA LEU A 157 -2.22 5.63 3.95
C LEU A 157 -1.74 4.20 4.17
N CYS A 158 -1.22 3.89 5.35
CA CYS A 158 -0.80 2.53 5.68
C CYS A 158 -0.95 2.21 7.17
N ASP A 159 -0.92 0.92 7.49
CA ASP A 159 -0.88 0.48 8.88
C ASP A 159 0.45 0.86 9.57
N SER A 160 0.53 0.58 10.87
CA SER A 160 1.72 0.87 11.69
C SER A 160 2.92 -0.03 11.39
N TRP A 161 2.70 -1.17 10.74
CA TRP A 161 3.77 -2.07 10.32
C TRP A 161 4.59 -1.47 9.16
N TYR A 162 3.92 -0.72 8.28
CA TYR A 162 4.52 -0.02 7.14
C TYR A 162 5.25 1.28 7.50
N VAL A 163 4.99 1.89 8.66
CA VAL A 163 5.66 3.12 9.13
C VAL A 163 7.09 2.83 9.61
N LYS A 164 7.98 2.50 8.66
CA LYS A 164 9.41 2.26 8.89
C LYS A 164 10.24 2.99 7.84
N LYS A 165 11.51 3.26 8.17
CA LYS A 165 12.43 4.08 7.37
C LYS A 165 12.36 3.83 5.86
N ASN A 166 12.36 2.57 5.41
CA ASN A 166 12.38 2.23 3.98
C ASN A 166 11.15 2.72 3.20
N LEU A 167 9.99 2.84 3.86
CA LEU A 167 8.79 3.42 3.24
C LEU A 167 8.67 4.90 3.60
N VAL A 168 8.93 5.29 4.85
CA VAL A 168 8.80 6.69 5.30
C VAL A 168 9.72 7.61 4.53
N SER A 169 10.95 7.20 4.20
CA SER A 169 11.89 8.06 3.46
C SER A 169 11.49 8.36 2.03
N ILE A 170 10.44 7.73 1.48
CA ILE A 170 10.01 8.01 0.12
C ILE A 170 9.27 9.36 0.02
N VAL A 171 8.75 9.88 1.13
CA VAL A 171 8.15 11.23 1.16
C VAL A 171 9.20 12.29 0.86
N ASP A 172 10.45 12.05 1.22
CA ASP A 172 11.58 12.94 0.91
C ASP A 172 11.94 12.95 -0.59
N GLU A 173 11.44 11.99 -1.37
CA GLU A 173 11.71 11.88 -2.82
C GLU A 173 10.76 12.76 -3.67
N TYR A 174 9.64 13.22 -3.11
CA TYR A 174 8.59 13.94 -3.85
C TYR A 174 7.98 15.07 -3.01
N GLU A 175 8.02 16.31 -3.50
CA GLU A 175 7.53 17.50 -2.78
C GLU A 175 6.02 17.47 -2.46
N ASN A 176 5.24 16.73 -3.25
CA ASN A 176 3.78 16.64 -3.10
C ASN A 176 3.33 15.34 -2.42
N LEU A 177 4.25 14.58 -1.81
CA LEU A 177 3.96 13.29 -1.18
C LEU A 177 4.08 13.37 0.33
N ASP A 178 2.99 13.08 1.01
CA ASP A 178 2.93 12.96 2.46
C ASP A 178 2.59 11.51 2.87
N LEU A 179 2.72 11.20 4.17
CA LEU A 179 2.36 9.90 4.72
C LEU A 179 1.54 10.07 6.01
N ILE A 180 0.43 9.35 6.09
CA ILE A 180 -0.36 9.17 7.31
C ILE A 180 -0.37 7.67 7.63
N GLY A 181 0.13 7.33 8.81
CA GLY A 181 0.10 5.96 9.31
C GLY A 181 0.07 5.96 10.83
N ASN A 182 -0.35 4.84 11.40
CA ASN A 182 -0.39 4.70 12.85
C ASN A 182 1.03 4.57 13.40
N ALA A 183 1.39 5.38 14.40
CA ALA A 183 2.61 5.15 15.17
C ALA A 183 2.44 3.90 16.05
N ARG A 184 3.48 3.06 16.14
CA ARG A 184 3.47 1.95 17.11
C ARG A 184 3.86 2.48 18.48
N SER A 185 3.30 1.90 19.54
CA SER A 185 3.64 2.27 20.92
C SER A 185 5.10 1.96 21.27
N ASP A 186 5.74 1.04 20.55
CA ASP A 186 7.16 0.71 20.70
C ASP A 186 8.10 1.52 19.80
N SER A 187 7.55 2.43 18.97
CA SER A 187 8.35 3.35 18.17
C SER A 187 9.08 4.34 19.08
N VAL A 188 10.40 4.43 18.93
CA VAL A 188 11.19 5.46 19.61
C VAL A 188 11.10 6.75 18.80
N ILE A 189 10.44 7.75 19.36
CA ILE A 189 10.30 9.08 18.77
C ILE A 189 11.32 10.00 19.42
N TYR A 190 11.99 10.82 18.61
CA TYR A 190 12.92 11.84 19.08
C TYR A 190 12.46 13.21 18.58
N ASP A 191 12.77 14.22 19.37
CA ASP A 191 12.65 15.62 18.97
C ASP A 191 13.66 15.94 17.85
N LEU A 192 13.49 17.10 17.23
CA LEU A 192 14.36 17.59 16.17
C LEU A 192 15.82 17.67 16.67
N PRO A 193 16.80 17.45 15.76
CA PRO A 193 18.21 17.58 16.10
C PRO A 193 18.49 18.98 16.69
N PRO A 194 19.25 19.08 17.80
CA PRO A 194 19.57 20.38 18.40
C PRO A 194 20.43 21.22 17.45
N GLN A 195 20.39 22.55 17.64
CA GLN A 195 21.26 23.46 16.88
C GLN A 195 22.74 23.07 17.03
N ARG A 196 23.49 23.19 15.93
CA ARG A 196 24.93 22.88 15.92
C ARG A 196 25.66 23.84 16.87
N THR A 197 26.41 23.27 17.80
CA THR A 197 27.13 24.03 18.84
C THR A 197 28.48 24.59 18.40
N GLY A 198 28.90 24.35 17.15
CA GLY A 198 30.22 24.75 16.62
C GLY A 198 31.42 23.99 17.22
N LYS A 199 31.20 23.10 18.20
CA LYS A 199 32.24 22.29 18.84
C LYS A 199 32.71 21.16 17.93
N ARG A 200 33.99 20.80 18.03
CA ARG A 200 34.59 19.68 17.29
C ARG A 200 33.94 18.35 17.71
N GLY A 201 33.39 17.60 16.75
CA GLY A 201 32.74 16.31 16.98
C GLY A 201 31.60 16.04 15.99
N ARG A 202 31.03 14.82 16.02
CA ARG A 202 29.84 14.48 15.24
C ARG A 202 28.61 15.14 15.88
N PRO A 203 27.85 15.99 15.17
CA PRO A 203 26.62 16.56 15.69
C PRO A 203 25.61 15.47 16.07
N ALA A 204 24.80 15.73 17.09
CA ALA A 204 23.69 14.85 17.46
C ALA A 204 22.69 14.76 16.29
N SER A 205 22.29 13.53 15.93
CA SER A 205 21.32 13.29 14.85
C SER A 205 19.86 13.32 15.32
N HIS A 206 19.64 13.35 16.63
CA HIS A 206 18.31 13.32 17.27
C HIS A 206 18.31 14.24 18.49
N GLY A 207 17.17 14.85 18.77
CA GLY A 207 16.92 15.60 20.00
C GLY A 207 16.59 14.68 21.18
N LYS A 208 15.89 15.21 22.19
CA LYS A 208 15.44 14.41 23.34
C LYS A 208 14.50 13.30 22.87
N ARG A 209 14.53 12.15 23.55
CA ARG A 209 13.51 11.11 23.33
C ARG A 209 12.16 11.65 23.81
N LEU A 210 11.13 11.51 22.99
CA LEU A 210 9.76 11.91 23.31
C LEU A 210 8.98 10.74 23.89
N SER A 211 8.15 11.03 24.89
CA SER A 211 7.20 10.12 25.51
C SER A 211 5.82 10.30 24.87
N ILE A 212 5.21 9.21 24.42
CA ILE A 212 3.84 9.23 23.87
C ILE A 212 2.84 9.73 24.91
N HIS A 213 3.10 9.49 26.20
CA HIS A 213 2.22 9.84 27.30
C HIS A 213 2.39 11.29 27.77
N ASP A 214 3.61 11.81 27.73
CA ASP A 214 3.94 13.08 28.38
C ASP A 214 4.13 14.24 27.38
N ASP A 215 4.59 13.94 26.14
CA ASP A 215 4.94 14.97 25.16
C ASP A 215 3.84 15.18 24.08
N PHE A 216 2.74 14.40 24.09
CA PHE A 216 1.66 14.51 23.11
C PHE A 216 0.29 14.64 23.77
N THR A 217 -0.52 15.59 23.30
CA THR A 217 -1.95 15.66 23.66
C THR A 217 -2.74 14.74 22.76
N LEU A 218 -3.09 13.57 23.28
CA LEU A 218 -3.98 12.62 22.59
C LEU A 218 -5.44 12.97 22.96
N SER A 219 -6.35 12.93 21.99
CA SER A 219 -7.78 13.04 22.26
C SER A 219 -8.24 11.85 23.11
N ASP A 220 -9.03 12.09 24.15
CA ASP A 220 -9.53 11.05 25.08
C ASP A 220 -10.45 10.00 24.41
N GLU A 221 -10.79 10.15 23.12
CA GLU A 221 -11.60 9.19 22.37
C GLU A 221 -10.78 8.00 21.88
N LYS A 222 -10.54 7.04 22.78
CA LYS A 222 -10.38 5.62 22.41
C LYS A 222 -11.10 4.76 23.45
N ASP A 223 -12.43 4.79 23.40
CA ASP A 223 -13.21 3.73 24.03
C ASP A 223 -12.92 2.41 23.34
N ARG A 224 -12.69 1.41 24.18
CA ARG A 224 -12.32 0.04 23.84
C ARG A 224 -13.40 -0.56 22.93
N SER A 225 -13.00 -1.07 21.76
CA SER A 225 -13.73 -2.09 21.01
C SER A 225 -12.75 -3.13 20.48
#